data_AF-O95249-F1
#
_entry.id   AF-O95249-F1
#
_cell.length_a   1.000
_cell.length_b   1.000
_cell.length_c   1.000
_cell.angle_alpha   90.00
_cell.angle_beta   90.00
_cell.angle_gamma   90.00
#
_symmetry.space_group_name_H-M   'P 1'
#
loop_
_entity.id
_entity.type
_entity.pdbx_description
1 polymer ?
#
loop_
_entity_poly.entity_id
_entity_poly.type
_entity_poly.pdbx_seq_one_letter_code
_entity_poly.pdbx_strand_id
1 'polypeptide(L)'
;MAAGTSSYWEDLRKQARQLENELDLKLVSFSKLCTSYSHSSTRDGRRDRYSSDTTPLLNGSSQDRMFETMAIEIEQLLARLTGVNDKMAEYTNSAGVPSLNAALMHTLQRHRDILQDYTHEFHKTKANFMAIRERENLMGSVRKDIESYKSGSGVNNRRTELFLKEHDHLRNSDRLIEETISIAMATKENMTSQRGMLKSIHSKMNTLANRFPAVNSLIQRINLRKRRDSLILGGVIGICTILLLLYAFH
;
A
#
# COMPACT_ATOMS: atom_id res chain seq x y z
N MET A 1 -1.06 -8.03 -67.23
CA MET A 1 -1.96 -7.39 -66.23
C MET A 1 -1.92 -8.02 -64.84
N ALA A 2 -1.31 -9.20 -64.61
CA ALA A 2 -1.31 -9.86 -63.29
C ALA A 2 -0.54 -9.10 -62.18
N ALA A 3 0.56 -8.41 -62.52
CA ALA A 3 1.41 -7.72 -61.52
C ALA A 3 0.69 -6.56 -60.78
N GLY A 4 -0.21 -5.84 -61.46
CA GLY A 4 -0.97 -4.75 -60.84
C GLY A 4 -1.98 -5.26 -59.82
N THR A 5 -2.64 -6.39 -60.13
CA THR A 5 -3.61 -7.00 -59.22
C THR A 5 -2.95 -7.53 -57.95
N SER A 6 -1.77 -8.16 -58.04
CA SER A 6 -1.07 -8.66 -56.86
C SER A 6 -0.58 -7.53 -55.95
N SER A 7 -0.10 -6.41 -56.53
CA SER A 7 0.33 -5.25 -55.75
C SER A 7 -0.81 -4.67 -54.92
N TYR A 8 -2.01 -4.55 -55.50
CA TYR A 8 -3.17 -3.97 -54.80
C TYR A 8 -3.58 -4.78 -53.56
N TRP A 9 -3.62 -6.12 -53.67
CA TRP A 9 -3.91 -6.98 -52.52
C TRP A 9 -2.84 -6.90 -51.43
N GLU A 10 -1.56 -6.87 -51.82
CA GLU A 10 -0.45 -6.69 -50.89
C GLU A 10 -0.55 -5.36 -50.13
N ASP A 11 -0.97 -4.29 -50.82
CA ASP A 11 -1.17 -2.96 -50.21
C ASP A 11 -2.36 -2.93 -49.24
N LEU A 12 -3.49 -3.57 -49.59
CA LEU A 12 -4.62 -3.74 -48.66
C LEU A 12 -4.22 -4.52 -47.41
N ARG A 13 -3.44 -5.59 -47.56
CA ARG A 13 -2.98 -6.39 -46.43
C ARG A 13 -2.04 -5.61 -45.51
N LYS A 14 -1.14 -4.80 -46.09
CA LYS A 14 -0.28 -3.90 -45.30
C LYS A 14 -1.11 -2.86 -44.56
N GLN A 15 -2.11 -2.28 -45.21
CA GLN A 15 -3.01 -1.29 -44.61
C GLN A 15 -3.82 -1.89 -43.45
N ALA A 16 -4.37 -3.10 -43.61
CA ALA A 16 -5.06 -3.79 -42.52
C ALA A 16 -4.15 -4.03 -41.33
N ARG A 17 -2.93 -4.56 -41.54
CA ARG A 17 -1.96 -4.77 -40.44
C ARG A 17 -1.58 -3.46 -39.73
N GLN A 18 -1.46 -2.36 -40.45
CA GLN A 18 -1.20 -1.05 -39.85
C GLN A 18 -2.35 -0.59 -38.95
N LEU A 19 -3.58 -0.71 -39.43
CA LEU A 19 -4.79 -0.39 -38.66
C LEU A 19 -4.96 -1.32 -37.45
N GLU A 20 -4.67 -2.61 -37.60
CA GLU A 20 -4.71 -3.60 -36.52
C GLU A 20 -3.71 -3.25 -35.41
N ASN A 21 -2.47 -2.87 -35.76
CA ASN A 21 -1.47 -2.45 -34.78
C ASN A 21 -1.88 -1.15 -34.07
N GLU A 22 -2.47 -0.20 -34.78
CA GLU A 22 -2.96 1.05 -34.19
C GLU A 22 -4.15 0.79 -33.24
N LEU A 23 -5.07 -0.10 -33.63
CA LEU A 23 -6.19 -0.54 -32.80
C LEU A 23 -5.72 -1.20 -31.51
N ASP A 24 -4.77 -2.14 -31.57
CA ASP A 24 -4.22 -2.80 -30.39
C ASP A 24 -3.65 -1.79 -29.38
N LEU A 25 -2.81 -0.85 -29.85
CA LEU A 25 -2.24 0.20 -29.00
C LEU A 25 -3.33 1.10 -28.38
N LYS A 26 -4.35 1.48 -29.15
CA LYS A 26 -5.45 2.32 -28.65
C LYS A 26 -6.34 1.55 -27.68
N LEU A 27 -6.68 0.28 -27.93
CA LEU A 27 -7.49 -0.55 -27.03
C LEU A 27 -6.79 -0.76 -25.69
N VAL A 28 -5.48 -1.01 -25.69
CA VAL A 28 -4.69 -1.12 -24.46
C VAL A 28 -4.73 0.19 -23.66
N SER A 29 -4.59 1.35 -24.31
CA SER A 29 -4.66 2.65 -23.63
C SER A 29 -6.08 2.98 -23.13
N PHE A 30 -7.11 2.59 -23.88
CA PHE A 30 -8.52 2.74 -23.53
C PHE A 30 -8.90 1.92 -22.30
N SER A 31 -8.45 0.66 -22.26
CA SER A 31 -8.64 -0.24 -21.11
C SER A 31 -7.91 0.27 -19.86
N LYS A 32 -6.69 0.81 -20.01
CA LYS A 32 -5.95 1.46 -18.92
C LYS A 32 -6.70 2.69 -18.37
N LEU A 33 -7.23 3.53 -19.26
CA LEU A 33 -8.02 4.70 -18.86
C LEU A 33 -9.25 4.26 -18.05
N CYS A 34 -10.01 3.26 -18.53
CA CYS A 34 -11.16 2.70 -17.83
C CYS A 34 -10.79 2.16 -16.43
N THR A 35 -9.67 1.43 -16.32
CA THR A 35 -9.21 0.88 -15.04
C THR A 35 -8.77 1.98 -14.05
N SER A 36 -8.14 3.04 -14.56
CA SER A 36 -7.71 4.19 -13.77
C SER A 36 -8.89 5.02 -13.24
N TYR A 37 -9.94 5.18 -14.07
CA TYR A 37 -11.19 5.83 -13.68
C TYR A 37 -11.83 5.09 -12.50
N SER A 38 -11.95 3.75 -12.60
CA SER A 38 -12.46 2.92 -11.51
C SER A 38 -11.68 3.06 -10.18
N HIS A 39 -10.36 3.24 -10.24
CA HIS A 39 -9.54 3.44 -9.04
C HIS A 39 -9.78 4.81 -8.39
N SER A 40 -9.98 5.85 -9.21
CA SER A 40 -10.33 7.19 -8.71
C SER A 40 -11.64 7.15 -7.92
N SER A 41 -12.68 6.52 -8.47
CA SER A 41 -14.01 6.46 -7.85
C SER A 41 -14.03 5.67 -6.52
N THR A 42 -13.13 4.72 -6.32
CA THR A 42 -13.06 3.94 -5.05
C THR A 42 -12.30 4.64 -3.94
N ARG A 43 -11.33 5.49 -4.27
CA ARG A 43 -10.44 6.14 -3.30
C ARG A 43 -11.11 7.30 -2.56
N ASP A 44 -12.15 7.90 -3.15
CA ASP A 44 -12.91 9.00 -2.56
C ASP A 44 -13.88 8.56 -1.44
N GLY A 45 -13.99 7.25 -1.17
CA GLY A 45 -14.73 6.72 -0.03
C GLY A 45 -14.01 6.85 1.31
N ARG A 46 -12.68 7.09 1.31
CA ARG A 46 -11.84 6.98 2.52
C ARG A 46 -10.99 8.22 2.83
N ARG A 47 -10.98 9.24 1.95
CA ARG A 47 -10.15 10.43 2.15
C ARG A 47 -10.93 11.50 2.90
N ASP A 48 -10.59 11.58 4.18
CA ASP A 48 -10.80 12.65 5.14
C ASP A 48 -11.72 13.81 4.73
N ARG A 49 -12.83 13.87 5.47
CA ARG A 49 -13.86 14.90 5.58
C ARG A 49 -13.34 16.32 5.96
N TYR A 50 -12.04 16.56 5.86
CA TYR A 50 -11.34 17.79 6.22
C TYR A 50 -10.56 18.44 5.06
N SER A 51 -10.59 17.85 3.85
CA SER A 51 -9.93 18.42 2.66
C SER A 51 -10.89 18.48 1.47
N SER A 52 -12.04 19.15 1.67
CA SER A 52 -13.11 19.26 0.68
C SER A 52 -12.90 20.37 -0.36
N ASP A 53 -11.85 21.18 -0.26
CA ASP A 53 -11.64 22.35 -1.14
C ASP A 53 -10.51 22.17 -2.17
N THR A 54 -9.91 20.98 -2.28
CA THR A 54 -8.76 20.77 -3.18
C THR A 54 -8.83 19.52 -4.05
N THR A 55 -9.93 18.77 -4.05
CA THR A 55 -10.16 17.76 -5.09
C THR A 55 -10.68 18.48 -6.34
N PRO A 56 -9.89 18.57 -7.43
CA PRO A 56 -10.37 19.24 -8.62
C PRO A 56 -11.57 18.46 -9.17
N LEU A 57 -12.76 19.05 -9.09
CA LEU A 57 -13.95 18.65 -9.86
C LEU A 57 -13.67 18.51 -11.37
N LEU A 58 -12.50 18.99 -11.82
CA LEU A 58 -11.96 18.83 -13.16
C LEU A 58 -11.39 17.43 -13.46
N ASN A 59 -11.09 16.59 -12.47
CA ASN A 59 -10.47 15.29 -12.75
C ASN A 59 -11.44 14.30 -13.41
N GLY A 60 -12.72 14.28 -13.00
CA GLY A 60 -13.74 13.45 -13.66
C GLY A 60 -14.03 13.92 -15.08
N SER A 61 -14.26 15.23 -15.26
CA SER A 61 -14.61 15.79 -16.58
C SER A 61 -13.48 15.73 -17.61
N SER A 62 -12.22 15.83 -17.19
CA SER A 62 -11.07 15.64 -18.08
C SER A 62 -10.91 14.18 -18.51
N GLN A 63 -11.06 13.22 -17.58
CA GLN A 63 -11.03 11.79 -17.90
C GLN A 63 -12.19 11.37 -18.79
N ASP A 64 -13.40 11.88 -18.54
CA ASP A 64 -14.58 11.64 -19.38
C ASP A 64 -14.36 12.12 -20.82
N ARG A 65 -13.78 13.31 -20.99
CA ARG A 65 -13.45 13.85 -22.32
C ARG A 65 -12.38 13.01 -23.02
N MET A 66 -11.32 12.62 -22.31
CA MET A 66 -10.27 11.76 -22.87
C MET A 66 -10.83 10.41 -23.30
N PHE A 67 -11.74 9.85 -22.50
CA PHE A 67 -12.41 8.59 -22.80
C PHE A 67 -13.28 8.71 -24.06
N GLU A 68 -14.10 9.76 -24.15
CA GLU A 68 -14.96 9.98 -25.33
C GLU A 68 -14.12 10.21 -26.59
N THR A 69 -13.06 11.02 -26.51
CA THR A 69 -12.15 11.22 -27.64
C THR A 69 -11.52 9.91 -28.10
N MET A 70 -11.00 9.11 -27.17
CA MET A 70 -10.40 7.82 -27.50
C MET A 70 -11.41 6.82 -28.05
N ALA A 71 -12.65 6.84 -27.55
CA ALA A 71 -13.73 6.01 -28.08
C ALA A 71 -14.05 6.36 -29.54
N ILE A 72 -14.17 7.64 -29.87
CA ILE A 72 -14.39 8.11 -31.25
C ILE A 72 -13.22 7.71 -32.16
N GLU A 73 -11.98 7.85 -31.69
CA GLU A 73 -10.80 7.44 -32.46
C GLU A 73 -10.79 5.93 -32.76
N ILE A 74 -11.13 5.09 -31.77
CA ILE A 74 -11.23 3.63 -31.96
C ILE A 74 -12.37 3.29 -32.92
N GLU A 75 -13.53 3.95 -32.80
CA GLU A 75 -14.65 3.77 -33.74
C GLU A 75 -14.25 4.11 -35.18
N GLN A 76 -13.50 5.20 -35.38
CA GLN A 76 -12.98 5.56 -36.70
C GLN A 76 -11.98 4.53 -37.25
N LEU A 77 -11.11 3.99 -36.41
CA LEU A 77 -10.17 2.95 -36.81
C LEU A 77 -10.88 1.63 -37.14
N LEU A 78 -11.88 1.22 -36.34
CA LEU A 78 -12.71 0.05 -36.62
C LEU A 78 -13.46 0.22 -37.95
N ALA A 79 -14.03 1.40 -38.21
CA ALA A 79 -14.70 1.71 -39.48
C ALA A 79 -13.73 1.65 -40.67
N ARG A 80 -12.50 2.16 -40.51
CA ARG A 80 -11.45 2.07 -41.53
C ARG A 80 -11.03 0.64 -41.80
N LEU A 81 -10.80 -0.16 -40.76
CA LEU A 81 -10.41 -1.58 -40.90
C LEU A 81 -11.54 -2.38 -41.56
N THR A 82 -12.80 -2.10 -41.20
CA THR A 82 -13.98 -2.67 -41.86
C THR A 82 -13.95 -2.35 -43.36
N GLY A 83 -13.77 -1.10 -43.74
CA GLY A 83 -13.69 -0.70 -45.15
C GLY A 83 -12.52 -1.33 -45.92
N VAL A 84 -11.38 -1.60 -45.26
CA VAL A 84 -10.25 -2.33 -45.86
C VAL A 84 -10.58 -3.81 -46.03
N ASN A 85 -11.24 -4.43 -45.05
CA ASN A 85 -11.72 -5.81 -45.14
C ASN A 85 -12.77 -5.98 -46.25
N ASP A 86 -13.64 -4.99 -46.47
CA ASP A 86 -14.62 -5.00 -47.56
C ASP A 86 -13.94 -4.92 -48.93
N LYS A 87 -12.93 -4.05 -49.10
CA LYS A 87 -12.12 -3.99 -50.33
C LYS A 87 -11.35 -5.29 -50.59
N MET A 88 -10.83 -5.91 -49.52
CA MET A 88 -10.23 -7.24 -49.63
C MET A 88 -11.25 -8.28 -50.09
N ALA A 89 -12.46 -8.27 -49.52
CA ALA A 89 -13.54 -9.17 -49.96
C ALA A 89 -13.90 -8.98 -51.44
N GLU A 90 -14.05 -7.73 -51.90
CA GLU A 90 -14.29 -7.41 -53.31
C GLU A 90 -13.17 -7.93 -54.24
N TYR A 91 -11.90 -7.75 -53.84
CA TYR A 91 -10.77 -8.28 -54.58
C TYR A 91 -10.78 -9.81 -54.66
N THR A 92 -11.08 -10.48 -53.55
CA THR A 92 -11.12 -11.95 -53.54
C THR A 92 -12.26 -12.52 -54.39
N ASN A 93 -13.40 -11.83 -54.49
CA ASN A 93 -14.51 -12.24 -55.34
C ASN A 93 -14.24 -11.99 -56.83
N SER A 94 -13.35 -11.06 -57.18
CA SER A 94 -12.96 -10.75 -58.56
C SER A 94 -11.77 -11.59 -59.07
N ALA A 95 -11.05 -12.27 -58.19
CA ALA A 95 -9.89 -13.09 -58.54
C ALA A 95 -10.32 -14.44 -59.18
N GLY A 96 -10.36 -14.49 -60.52
CA GLY A 96 -10.80 -15.67 -61.30
C GLY A 96 -9.90 -16.93 -61.27
N VAL A 97 -8.95 -17.05 -60.32
CA VAL A 97 -8.05 -18.21 -60.19
C VAL A 97 -8.34 -18.96 -58.88
N PRO A 98 -8.92 -20.17 -58.91
CA PRO A 98 -9.40 -20.88 -57.72
C PRO A 98 -8.35 -21.14 -56.63
N SER A 99 -7.11 -21.47 -57.01
CA SER A 99 -6.03 -21.80 -56.05
C SER A 99 -5.51 -20.58 -55.29
N LEU A 100 -5.35 -19.45 -55.97
CA LEU A 100 -5.01 -18.18 -55.35
C LEU A 100 -6.14 -17.75 -54.41
N ASN A 101 -7.39 -17.96 -54.84
CA ASN A 101 -8.57 -17.56 -54.08
C ASN A 101 -8.62 -18.23 -52.68
N ALA A 102 -8.24 -19.51 -52.54
CA ALA A 102 -8.24 -20.19 -51.23
C ALA A 102 -7.31 -19.52 -50.20
N ALA A 103 -6.08 -19.17 -50.59
CA ALA A 103 -5.12 -18.51 -49.69
C ALA A 103 -5.54 -17.06 -49.35
N LEU A 104 -6.12 -16.35 -50.32
CA LEU A 104 -6.66 -15.00 -50.13
C LEU A 104 -7.87 -15.03 -49.18
N MET A 105 -8.80 -15.97 -49.38
CA MET A 105 -9.97 -16.21 -48.52
C MET A 105 -9.58 -16.47 -47.08
N HIS A 106 -8.61 -17.36 -46.85
CA HIS A 106 -8.12 -17.65 -45.50
C HIS A 106 -7.50 -16.41 -44.84
N THR A 107 -6.75 -15.61 -45.59
CA THR A 107 -6.16 -14.37 -45.09
C THR A 107 -7.23 -13.33 -44.75
N LEU A 108 -8.25 -13.18 -45.60
CA LEU A 108 -9.40 -12.31 -45.35
C LEU A 108 -10.17 -12.75 -44.11
N GLN A 109 -10.41 -14.06 -43.95
CA GLN A 109 -11.10 -14.61 -42.79
C GLN A 109 -10.38 -14.23 -41.50
N ARG A 110 -9.04 -14.37 -41.47
CA ARG A 110 -8.23 -13.95 -40.32
C ARG A 110 -8.39 -12.46 -40.00
N HIS A 111 -8.38 -11.59 -41.00
CA HIS A 111 -8.59 -10.14 -40.78
C HIS A 111 -10.00 -9.81 -40.28
N ARG A 112 -11.01 -10.61 -40.66
CA ARG A 112 -12.38 -10.48 -40.14
C ARG A 112 -12.49 -10.95 -38.70
N ASP A 113 -11.86 -12.07 -38.36
CA ASP A 113 -11.82 -12.59 -36.98
C ASP A 113 -11.15 -11.57 -36.04
N ILE A 114 -10.00 -11.01 -36.44
CA ILE A 114 -9.29 -9.96 -35.68
C ILE A 114 -10.17 -8.70 -35.50
N LEU A 115 -10.84 -8.24 -36.56
CA LEU A 115 -11.75 -7.09 -36.48
C LEU A 115 -12.90 -7.37 -35.50
N GLN A 116 -13.46 -8.57 -35.52
CA GLN A 116 -14.52 -8.98 -34.60
C GLN A 116 -14.03 -8.97 -33.14
N ASP A 117 -12.83 -9.48 -32.88
CA ASP A 117 -12.22 -9.48 -31.55
C ASP A 117 -12.00 -8.06 -31.02
N TYR A 118 -11.41 -7.16 -31.83
CA TYR A 118 -11.22 -5.76 -31.46
C TYR A 118 -12.54 -5.03 -31.23
N THR A 119 -13.55 -5.30 -32.05
CA THR A 119 -14.89 -4.74 -31.89
C THR A 119 -15.51 -5.21 -30.57
N HIS A 120 -15.38 -6.49 -30.23
CA HIS A 120 -15.90 -7.03 -28.99
C HIS A 120 -15.19 -6.43 -27.76
N GLU A 121 -13.86 -6.36 -27.79
CA GLU A 121 -13.06 -5.76 -26.71
C GLU A 121 -13.41 -4.28 -26.48
N PHE A 122 -13.56 -3.52 -27.58
CA PHE A 122 -13.97 -2.13 -27.53
C PHE A 122 -15.32 -1.96 -26.83
N HIS A 123 -16.35 -2.69 -27.28
CA HIS A 123 -17.70 -2.58 -26.71
C HIS A 123 -17.74 -3.02 -25.25
N LYS A 124 -17.01 -4.08 -24.89
CA LYS A 124 -16.90 -4.55 -23.50
C LYS A 124 -16.28 -3.48 -22.60
N THR A 125 -15.17 -2.88 -23.03
CA THR A 125 -14.48 -1.82 -22.27
C THR A 125 -15.35 -0.56 -22.18
N LYS A 126 -16.02 -0.20 -23.28
CA LYS A 126 -16.95 0.94 -23.34
C LYS A 126 -18.12 0.78 -22.38
N ALA A 127 -18.76 -0.40 -22.38
CA ALA A 127 -19.86 -0.71 -21.47
C ALA A 127 -19.42 -0.67 -20.00
N ASN A 128 -18.24 -1.18 -19.68
CA ASN A 128 -17.68 -1.13 -18.32
C ASN A 128 -17.50 0.32 -17.83
N PHE A 129 -16.87 1.18 -18.63
CA PHE A 129 -16.71 2.58 -18.28
C PHE A 129 -18.06 3.28 -18.05
N MET A 130 -19.03 3.07 -18.94
CA MET A 130 -20.37 3.65 -18.81
C MET A 130 -21.05 3.21 -17.51
N ALA A 131 -20.93 1.94 -17.13
CA ALA A 131 -21.47 1.42 -15.87
C ALA A 131 -20.80 2.04 -14.63
N ILE A 132 -19.47 2.23 -14.66
CA ILE A 132 -18.74 2.90 -13.57
C ILE A 132 -19.18 4.37 -13.47
N ARG A 133 -19.27 5.07 -14.61
CA ARG A 133 -19.72 6.47 -14.66
C ARG A 133 -21.16 6.63 -14.18
N GLU A 134 -22.07 5.75 -14.59
CA GLU A 134 -23.45 5.74 -14.13
C GLU A 134 -23.52 5.53 -12.61
N ARG A 135 -22.75 4.57 -12.08
CA ARG A 135 -22.61 4.36 -10.64
C ARG A 135 -22.10 5.62 -9.93
N GLU A 136 -21.13 6.33 -10.50
CA GLU A 136 -20.59 7.55 -9.91
C GLU A 136 -21.60 8.70 -9.94
N ASN A 137 -22.35 8.87 -11.04
CA ASN A 137 -23.43 9.84 -11.14
C ASN A 137 -24.55 9.56 -10.13
N LEU A 138 -24.92 8.28 -9.95
CA LEU A 138 -25.91 7.87 -8.94
C LEU A 138 -25.40 8.14 -7.52
N MET A 139 -24.15 7.78 -7.21
CA MET A 139 -23.54 8.05 -5.88
C MET A 139 -23.39 9.55 -5.63
N GLY A 140 -23.09 10.34 -6.66
CA GLY A 140 -23.05 11.81 -6.61
C GLY A 140 -24.42 12.41 -6.32
N SER A 141 -25.47 11.93 -7.00
CA SER A 141 -26.85 12.34 -6.73
C SER A 141 -27.27 11.96 -5.32
N VAL A 142 -27.05 10.71 -4.90
CA VAL A 142 -27.40 10.24 -3.55
C VAL A 142 -26.66 11.03 -2.49
N ARG A 143 -25.36 11.34 -2.67
CA ARG A 143 -24.61 12.20 -1.75
C ARG A 143 -25.19 13.60 -1.68
N LYS A 144 -25.53 14.19 -2.83
CA LYS A 144 -26.16 15.51 -2.91
C LYS A 144 -27.55 15.51 -2.27
N ASP A 145 -28.34 14.46 -2.44
CA ASP A 145 -29.67 14.31 -1.85
C ASP A 145 -29.57 14.11 -0.33
N ILE A 146 -28.60 13.32 0.15
CA ILE A 146 -28.30 13.16 1.58
C ILE A 146 -27.85 14.51 2.18
N GLU A 147 -26.97 15.24 1.49
CA GLU A 147 -26.52 16.55 1.93
C GLU A 147 -27.66 17.59 1.89
N SER A 148 -28.52 17.54 0.88
CA SER A 148 -29.72 18.38 0.75
C SER A 148 -30.75 18.05 1.82
N TYR A 149 -30.94 16.77 2.15
CA TYR A 149 -31.80 16.35 3.26
C TYR A 149 -31.23 16.81 4.60
N LYS A 150 -29.93 16.65 4.80
CA LYS A 150 -29.23 17.08 6.02
C LYS A 150 -29.19 18.61 6.20
N SER A 151 -29.14 19.36 5.10
CA SER A 151 -29.17 20.83 5.10
C SER A 151 -30.59 21.41 5.12
N GLY A 152 -31.53 20.75 4.44
CA GLY A 152 -32.95 21.13 4.34
C GLY A 152 -33.80 20.68 5.51
N SER A 153 -33.35 19.71 6.30
CA SER A 153 -33.95 19.43 7.60
C SER A 153 -33.60 20.57 8.55
N GLY A 154 -34.55 21.51 8.67
CA GLY A 154 -34.39 22.80 9.34
C GLY A 154 -33.70 22.72 10.70
N VAL A 155 -33.14 23.86 11.14
CA VAL A 155 -32.29 24.07 12.33
C VAL A 155 -32.56 23.12 13.52
N ASN A 156 -33.82 22.75 13.77
CA ASN A 156 -34.25 21.78 14.77
C ASN A 156 -33.67 20.36 14.58
N ASN A 157 -33.61 19.84 13.36
CA ASN A 157 -33.07 18.51 13.12
C ASN A 157 -31.54 18.51 13.10
N ARG A 158 -30.91 19.57 12.59
CA ARG A 158 -29.45 19.75 12.70
C ARG A 158 -28.99 19.79 14.16
N ARG A 159 -29.74 20.49 15.01
CA ARG A 159 -29.51 20.51 16.46
C ARG A 159 -29.73 19.13 17.09
N THR A 160 -30.79 18.43 16.71
CA THR A 160 -31.07 17.07 17.20
C THR A 160 -29.99 16.07 16.78
N GLU A 161 -29.56 16.09 15.52
CA GLU A 161 -28.43 15.28 15.03
C GLU A 161 -27.12 15.63 15.73
N LEU A 162 -26.87 16.92 15.97
CA LEU A 162 -25.68 17.37 16.70
C LEU A 162 -25.70 16.83 18.14
N PHE A 163 -26.84 16.93 18.83
CA PHE A 163 -27.00 16.39 20.19
C PHE A 163 -26.94 14.87 20.23
N LEU A 164 -27.51 14.16 19.25
CA LEU A 164 -27.41 12.70 19.17
C LEU A 164 -25.97 12.27 18.94
N LYS A 165 -25.28 12.93 18.01
CA LYS A 165 -23.86 12.68 17.75
C LYS A 165 -22.98 13.03 18.95
N GLU A 166 -23.26 14.14 19.64
CA GLU A 166 -22.59 14.52 20.88
C GLU A 166 -22.87 13.49 21.99
N HIS A 167 -24.09 12.99 22.12
CA HIS A 167 -24.45 11.95 23.07
C HIS A 167 -23.72 10.63 22.77
N ASP A 168 -23.60 10.22 21.51
CA ASP A 168 -22.80 9.04 21.13
C ASP A 168 -21.32 9.25 21.42
N HIS A 169 -20.78 10.45 21.14
CA HIS A 169 -19.39 10.79 21.49
C HIS A 169 -19.17 10.85 23.00
N LEU A 170 -20.13 11.36 23.78
CA LEU A 170 -20.10 11.40 25.23
C LEU A 170 -20.13 9.98 25.81
N ARG A 171 -21.03 9.11 25.33
CA ARG A 171 -21.06 7.70 25.73
C ARG A 171 -19.76 6.97 25.41
N ASN A 172 -19.18 7.24 24.26
CA ASN A 172 -17.89 6.66 23.90
C ASN A 172 -16.75 7.22 24.76
N SER A 173 -16.77 8.52 25.05
CA SER A 173 -15.78 9.18 25.92
C SER A 173 -15.88 8.69 27.36
N ASP A 174 -17.10 8.47 27.86
CA ASP A 174 -17.38 7.94 29.20
C ASP A 174 -16.76 6.54 29.37
N ARG A 175 -16.98 5.64 28.39
CA ARG A 175 -16.33 4.32 28.36
C ARG A 175 -14.81 4.40 28.34
N LEU A 176 -14.23 5.31 27.55
CA LEU A 176 -12.78 5.52 27.49
C LEU A 176 -12.22 6.11 28.80
N ILE A 177 -12.98 6.97 29.47
CA ILE A 177 -12.62 7.54 30.78
C ILE A 177 -12.65 6.44 31.85
N GLU A 178 -13.68 5.60 31.88
CA GLU A 178 -13.75 4.45 32.79
C GLU A 178 -12.55 3.50 32.61
N GLU A 179 -12.19 3.21 31.35
CA GLU A 179 -11.00 2.41 31.03
C GLU A 179 -9.71 3.10 31.50
N THR A 180 -9.58 4.41 31.28
CA THR A 180 -8.41 5.19 31.69
C THR A 180 -8.29 5.30 33.22
N ILE A 181 -9.41 5.46 33.93
CA ILE A 181 -9.45 5.47 35.41
C ILE A 181 -9.03 4.10 35.95
N SER A 182 -9.53 3.01 35.36
CA SER A 182 -9.13 1.65 35.73
C SER A 182 -7.62 1.44 35.56
N ILE A 183 -7.06 1.82 34.41
CA ILE A 183 -5.61 1.75 34.15
C ILE A 183 -4.82 2.62 35.14
N ALA A 184 -5.29 3.83 35.43
CA ALA A 184 -4.63 4.75 36.36
C ALA A 184 -4.65 4.22 37.80
N MET A 185 -5.76 3.64 38.26
CA MET A 185 -5.87 3.01 39.58
C MET A 185 -4.94 1.81 39.71
N ALA A 186 -4.93 0.91 38.71
CA ALA A 186 -4.01 -0.22 38.67
C ALA A 186 -2.54 0.23 38.67
N THR A 187 -2.22 1.29 37.93
CA THR A 187 -0.86 1.86 37.90
C THR A 187 -0.47 2.46 39.25
N LYS A 188 -1.37 3.21 39.90
CA LYS A 188 -1.14 3.77 41.25
C LYS A 188 -0.91 2.69 42.30
N GLU A 189 -1.70 1.62 42.26
CA GLU A 189 -1.53 0.46 43.15
C GLU A 189 -0.16 -0.20 42.93
N ASN A 190 0.20 -0.46 41.66
CA ASN A 190 1.49 -1.00 41.29
C ASN A 190 2.67 -0.12 41.75
N MET A 191 2.60 1.20 41.55
CA MET A 191 3.64 2.14 42.01
C MET A 191 3.73 2.20 43.53
N THR A 192 2.60 2.11 44.25
CA THR A 192 2.59 2.11 45.72
C THR A 192 3.23 0.83 46.27
N SER A 193 2.89 -0.32 45.67
CA SER A 193 3.52 -1.62 45.96
C SER A 193 5.03 -1.59 45.67
N GLN A 194 5.43 -1.06 44.51
CA GLN A 194 6.85 -0.88 44.14
C GLN A 194 7.59 0.06 45.10
N ARG A 195 6.97 1.15 45.56
CA ARG A 195 7.56 2.04 46.57
C ARG A 195 7.81 1.32 47.89
N GLY A 196 6.89 0.47 48.32
CA GLY A 196 7.07 -0.39 49.50
C GLY A 196 8.26 -1.34 49.33
N MET A 197 8.35 -1.98 48.16
CA MET A 197 9.48 -2.86 47.81
C MET A 197 10.81 -2.10 47.76
N LEU A 198 10.87 -0.94 47.10
CA LEU A 198 12.07 -0.11 46.99
C LEU A 198 12.52 0.42 48.35
N LYS A 199 11.60 0.79 49.25
CA LYS A 199 11.94 1.18 50.62
C LYS A 199 12.56 0.01 51.40
N SER A 200 12.04 -1.21 51.20
CA SER A 200 12.62 -2.44 51.76
C SER A 200 14.01 -2.71 51.18
N ILE A 201 14.20 -2.60 49.86
CA ILE A 201 15.49 -2.73 49.19
C ILE A 201 16.48 -1.67 49.70
N HIS A 202 16.07 -0.41 49.82
CA HIS A 202 16.91 0.67 50.32
C HIS A 202 17.32 0.44 51.79
N SER A 203 16.40 -0.02 52.64
CA SER A 203 16.72 -0.40 54.02
C SER A 203 17.72 -1.56 54.09
N LYS A 204 17.53 -2.60 53.26
CA LYS A 204 18.48 -3.72 53.13
C LYS A 204 19.83 -3.24 52.60
N MET A 205 19.85 -2.35 51.61
CA MET A 205 21.06 -1.77 51.03
C MET A 205 21.82 -0.92 52.05
N ASN A 206 21.14 -0.06 52.82
CA ASN A 206 21.77 0.70 53.90
C ASN A 206 22.33 -0.22 54.99
N THR A 207 21.60 -1.29 55.31
CA THR A 207 22.09 -2.32 56.25
C THR A 207 23.33 -3.04 55.70
N LEU A 208 23.37 -3.31 54.39
CA LEU A 208 24.52 -3.93 53.72
C LEU A 208 25.71 -2.96 53.62
N ALA A 209 25.46 -1.69 53.30
CA ALA A 209 26.45 -0.61 53.27
C ALA A 209 27.09 -0.40 54.64
N ASN A 210 26.31 -0.47 55.72
CA ASN A 210 26.84 -0.42 57.09
C ASN A 210 27.65 -1.68 57.46
N ARG A 211 27.41 -2.82 56.81
CA ARG A 211 28.19 -4.04 57.00
C ARG A 211 29.46 -4.10 56.14
N PHE A 212 29.53 -3.38 55.01
CA PHE A 212 30.74 -3.32 54.17
C PHE A 212 32.00 -2.87 54.95
N PRO A 213 31.97 -1.81 55.79
CA PRO A 213 33.09 -1.43 56.65
C PRO A 213 33.47 -2.53 57.65
N ALA A 214 32.49 -3.24 58.21
CA ALA A 214 32.74 -4.35 59.12
C ALA A 214 33.45 -5.51 58.40
N VAL A 215 33.00 -5.86 57.19
CA VAL A 215 33.66 -6.86 56.32
C VAL A 215 35.06 -6.40 55.92
N ASN A 216 35.23 -5.13 55.54
CA ASN A 216 36.55 -4.59 55.21
C ASN A 216 37.50 -4.61 56.42
N SER A 217 36.98 -4.33 57.63
CA SER A 217 37.76 -4.43 58.87
C SER A 217 38.16 -5.88 59.18
N LEU A 218 37.28 -6.86 58.89
CA LEU A 218 37.60 -8.28 59.01
C LEU A 218 38.67 -8.69 57.98
N ILE A 219 38.52 -8.28 56.73
CA ILE A 219 39.49 -8.55 55.65
C ILE A 219 40.85 -7.95 55.98
N GLN A 220 40.90 -6.70 56.47
CA GLN A 220 42.14 -6.07 56.93
C GLN A 220 42.77 -6.83 58.09
N ARG A 221 41.98 -7.26 59.09
CA ARG A 221 42.48 -8.09 60.20
C ARG A 221 43.06 -9.42 59.71
N ILE A 222 42.42 -10.07 58.73
CA ILE A 222 42.92 -11.31 58.12
C ILE A 222 44.24 -11.06 57.36
N ASN A 223 44.31 -10.00 56.55
CA ASN A 223 45.52 -9.66 55.80
C ASN A 223 46.69 -9.27 56.71
N LEU A 224 46.43 -8.56 57.81
CA LEU A 224 47.45 -8.23 58.80
C LEU A 224 48.00 -9.49 59.48
N ARG A 225 47.14 -10.49 59.77
CA ARG A 225 47.59 -11.76 60.35
C ARG A 225 48.45 -12.56 59.36
N LYS A 226 48.00 -12.69 58.10
CA LYS A 226 48.81 -13.31 57.03
C LYS A 226 50.16 -12.62 56.82
N ARG A 227 50.20 -11.29 56.87
CA ARG A 227 51.45 -10.52 56.72
C ARG A 227 52.41 -10.77 57.88
N ARG A 228 51.90 -10.86 59.11
CA ARG A 228 52.71 -11.24 60.28
C ARG A 228 53.27 -12.65 60.14
N ASP A 229 52.45 -13.61 59.76
CA ASP A 229 52.89 -15.00 59.59
C ASP A 229 53.93 -15.13 58.46
N SER A 230 53.75 -14.41 57.35
CA SER A 230 54.73 -14.37 56.25
C SER A 230 56.04 -13.68 56.63
N LEU A 231 56.01 -12.64 57.47
CA LEU A 231 57.21 -11.98 57.97
C LEU A 231 58.00 -12.90 58.91
N ILE A 232 57.31 -13.63 59.79
CA ILE A 232 57.94 -14.61 60.68
C ILE A 232 58.56 -15.74 59.85
N LEU A 233 57.82 -16.30 58.89
CA LEU A 233 58.32 -17.36 58.02
C LEU A 233 59.54 -16.90 57.19
N GLY A 234 59.48 -15.69 56.62
CA GLY A 234 60.61 -15.10 55.90
C GLY A 234 61.84 -14.85 56.78
N GLY A 235 61.62 -14.41 58.03
CA GLY A 235 62.70 -14.25 59.01
C GLY A 235 63.37 -15.57 59.38
N VAL A 236 62.59 -16.63 59.60
CA VAL A 236 63.13 -17.97 59.89
C VAL A 236 63.95 -18.49 58.70
N ILE A 237 63.42 -18.40 57.47
CA ILE A 237 64.15 -18.81 56.27
C ILE A 237 65.45 -18.00 56.12
N GLY A 238 65.40 -16.68 56.28
CA GLY A 238 66.58 -15.82 56.20
C GLY A 238 67.67 -16.19 57.22
N ILE A 239 67.30 -16.36 58.49
CA ILE A 239 68.22 -16.78 59.55
C ILE A 239 68.81 -18.16 59.24
N CYS A 240 68.00 -19.13 58.83
CA CYS A 240 68.48 -20.46 58.43
C CYS A 240 69.46 -20.39 57.25
N THR A 241 69.21 -19.55 56.23
CA THR A 241 70.12 -19.40 55.09
C THR A 241 71.44 -18.73 55.48
N ILE A 242 71.44 -17.75 56.39
CA ILE A 242 72.65 -17.09 56.88
C ILE A 242 73.51 -18.07 57.71
N LEU A 243 72.87 -18.87 58.57
CA LEU A 243 73.56 -19.91 59.35
C LEU A 243 74.18 -20.98 58.44
N LEU A 244 73.48 -21.41 57.37
CA LEU A 244 74.03 -22.35 56.39
C LEU A 244 75.21 -21.76 55.61
N LEU A 245 75.16 -20.48 55.22
CA LEU A 245 76.27 -19.81 54.55
C LEU A 245 77.47 -19.65 55.48
N LEU A 246 77.27 -19.23 56.73
CA LEU A 246 78.34 -19.15 57.73
C LEU A 246 79.00 -20.51 57.98
N TYR A 247 78.21 -21.58 58.00
CA TYR A 247 78.71 -22.94 58.14
C TYR A 247 79.43 -23.47 56.88
N ALA A 248 79.07 -22.97 55.68
CA ALA A 248 79.72 -23.39 54.43
C ALA A 248 81.04 -22.64 54.17
N PHE A 249 81.19 -21.42 54.69
CA PHE A 249 82.39 -20.60 54.55
C PHE A 249 83.39 -20.77 55.72
N HIS A 250 83.03 -21.52 56.76
CA HIS A 250 83.86 -21.82 57.95
C HIS A 250 84.14 -23.32 58.05
#